data_AF-A0AAE7EM40-F1
#
_entry.id   AF-A0AAE7EM40-F1
#
_cell.length_a   1.000
_cell.length_b   1.000
_cell.length_c   1.000
_cell.angle_alpha   90.00
_cell.angle_beta   90.00
_cell.angle_gamma   90.00
#
_symmetry.space_group_name_H-M   'P 1'
#
loop_
_entity.id
_entity.type
_entity.pdbx_description
1 polymer ?
#
loop_
_entity_poly.entity_id
_entity_poly.type
_entity_poly.pdbx_seq_one_letter_code
_entity_poly.pdbx_strand_id
1 'polypeptide(L)'
;MKEPVPNTINANDNTPIWGLQRAITPRLGARLVQQGNRLYFLADRAGFIGTFDPDALQMLDTAFPVLIEQLESRLRSGELDQRRQRCVTVQHAGFTCDADTLGSFGHVYIAIYPNQVSA
;
A
#
# COMPACT_ATOMS: atom_id res chain seq x y z
N MET A 1 -22.15 16.05 25.77
CA MET A 1 -21.81 14.94 24.85
C MET A 1 -20.59 15.38 24.06
N LYS A 2 -19.44 14.74 24.23
CA LYS A 2 -18.20 15.10 23.53
C LYS A 2 -18.24 14.50 22.13
N GLU A 3 -18.08 15.35 21.12
CA GLU A 3 -17.84 14.94 19.74
C GLU A 3 -16.48 14.21 19.66
N PRO A 4 -16.34 13.14 18.85
CA PRO A 4 -15.05 12.51 18.65
C PRO A 4 -14.16 13.43 17.81
N VAL A 5 -13.07 13.88 18.43
CA VAL A 5 -11.98 14.62 17.78
C VAL A 5 -11.44 13.82 16.58
N PRO A 6 -11.27 14.44 15.39
CA PRO A 6 -10.53 13.79 14.32
C PRO A 6 -9.10 13.59 14.83
N ASN A 7 -8.66 12.32 14.86
CA ASN A 7 -7.33 11.92 15.27
C ASN A 7 -6.31 12.70 14.43
N THR A 8 -5.78 13.77 15.00
CA THR A 8 -4.79 14.63 14.38
C THR A 8 -3.57 13.75 14.16
N ILE A 9 -3.30 13.44 12.90
CA ILE A 9 -2.10 12.77 12.45
C ILE A 9 -0.96 13.66 12.94
N ASN A 10 -0.28 13.25 14.00
CA ASN A 10 0.79 14.04 14.59
C ASN A 10 1.94 14.03 13.56
N ALA A 11 2.00 15.06 12.72
CA ALA A 11 2.93 15.22 11.60
C ALA A 11 4.37 15.53 12.06
N ASN A 12 4.78 15.00 13.21
CA ASN A 12 6.07 15.23 13.84
C ASN A 12 6.88 13.94 14.06
N ASP A 13 6.42 12.79 13.56
CA ASP A 13 7.31 11.67 13.33
C ASP A 13 7.93 11.87 11.94
N ASN A 14 9.20 12.26 11.91
CA ASN A 14 9.94 12.64 10.70
C ASN A 14 10.20 11.43 9.76
N THR A 15 9.42 10.36 9.89
CA THR A 15 9.46 9.21 8.98
C THR A 15 8.65 9.56 7.72
N PRO A 16 9.31 9.62 6.55
CA PRO A 16 8.60 9.86 5.30
C PRO A 16 7.57 8.73 5.07
N ILE A 17 6.29 9.10 4.99
CA ILE A 17 5.24 8.15 4.59
C ILE A 17 5.44 7.85 3.11
N TRP A 18 6.13 6.75 2.81
CA TRP A 18 6.47 6.37 1.45
C TRP A 18 5.29 5.80 0.65
N GLY A 19 4.28 5.25 1.31
CA GLY A 19 3.12 4.62 0.66
C GLY A 19 1.92 5.55 0.45
N LEU A 20 0.84 4.97 -0.08
CA LEU A 20 -0.44 5.68 -0.17
C LEU A 20 -0.97 6.04 1.22
N GLN A 21 -1.41 7.28 1.40
CA GLN A 21 -2.05 7.71 2.63
C GLN A 21 -3.47 7.13 2.71
N ARG A 22 -3.64 6.12 3.56
CA ARG A 22 -4.94 5.57 3.94
C ARG A 22 -5.21 5.82 5.42
N ALA A 23 -6.48 5.92 5.82
CA ALA A 23 -6.84 6.07 7.23
C ALA A 23 -6.81 4.73 8.00
N ILE A 24 -6.62 3.61 7.31
CA ILE A 24 -6.72 2.24 7.85
C ILE A 24 -5.46 1.86 8.62
N THR A 25 -5.64 1.25 9.78
CA THR A 25 -4.56 0.77 10.66
C THR A 25 -4.93 -0.63 11.16
N PRO A 26 -4.02 -1.61 11.16
CA PRO A 26 -2.62 -1.53 10.72
C PRO A 26 -2.46 -1.55 9.18
N ARG A 27 -1.39 -0.94 8.66
CA ARG A 27 -1.07 -0.94 7.23
C ARG A 27 0.44 -0.93 6.93
N LEU A 28 0.84 -1.57 5.83
CA LEU A 28 2.16 -1.45 5.21
C LEU A 28 2.07 -0.44 4.07
N GLY A 29 2.80 0.66 4.16
CA GLY A 29 2.97 1.61 3.06
C GLY A 29 4.32 1.42 2.39
N ALA A 30 4.37 1.42 1.06
CA ALA A 30 5.65 1.38 0.35
C ALA A 30 5.62 2.18 -0.97
N ARG A 31 6.80 2.65 -1.38
CA ARG A 31 7.05 3.24 -2.70
C ARG A 31 7.88 2.27 -3.53
N LEU A 32 7.21 1.61 -4.47
CA LEU A 32 7.83 0.72 -5.43
C LEU A 32 8.46 1.52 -6.57
N VAL A 33 9.58 1.04 -7.10
CA VAL A 33 10.18 1.58 -8.32
C VAL A 33 9.62 0.82 -9.51
N GLN A 34 9.11 1.56 -10.49
CA GLN A 34 8.58 1.01 -11.73
C GLN A 34 9.66 1.06 -12.83
N GLN A 35 9.98 -0.08 -13.44
CA GLN A 35 10.69 -0.14 -14.72
C GLN A 35 9.85 -0.89 -15.75
N GLY A 36 9.33 -0.17 -16.74
CA GLY A 36 8.36 -0.73 -17.69
C GLY A 36 7.12 -1.22 -16.94
N ASN A 37 6.83 -2.52 -17.02
CA ASN A 37 5.74 -3.17 -16.30
C ASN A 37 6.21 -4.01 -15.11
N ARG A 38 7.45 -3.80 -14.63
CA ARG A 38 8.00 -4.45 -13.44
C ARG A 38 8.05 -3.51 -12.26
N LEU A 39 7.81 -4.05 -11.07
CA LEU A 39 7.81 -3.34 -9.81
C LEU A 39 8.89 -3.88 -8.87
N TYR A 40 9.69 -2.97 -8.34
CA TYR A 40 10.78 -3.30 -7.42
C TYR A 40 10.47 -2.74 -6.04
N PHE A 41 10.41 -3.64 -5.06
CA PHE A 41 10.26 -3.28 -3.66
C PHE A 41 11.61 -2.87 -3.07
N LEU A 42 11.61 -1.77 -2.31
CA LEU A 42 12.77 -1.26 -1.60
C LEU A 42 12.38 -1.09 -0.13
N ALA A 43 13.00 -1.86 0.76
CA ALA A 43 12.69 -1.84 2.20
C ALA A 43 12.93 -0.46 2.83
N ASP A 44 13.94 0.28 2.37
CA ASP A 44 14.22 1.68 2.77
C ASP A 44 13.08 2.65 2.41
N ARG A 45 12.25 2.27 1.42
CA ARG A 45 11.09 3.03 0.96
C ARG A 45 9.78 2.37 1.37
N ALA A 46 9.80 1.63 2.47
CA ALA A 46 8.63 0.98 3.04
C ALA A 46 8.56 1.27 4.55
N GLY A 47 7.34 1.24 5.09
CA GLY A 47 7.11 1.46 6.50
C GLY A 47 5.75 0.91 6.94
N PHE A 48 5.70 0.41 8.17
CA PHE A 48 4.47 -0.01 8.80
C PHE A 48 3.87 1.14 9.61
N ILE A 49 2.54 1.26 9.57
CA ILE A 49 1.78 2.19 10.38
C ILE A 49 0.79 1.37 11.20
N GLY A 50 0.91 1.48 12.53
CA GLY A 50 0.24 0.59 13.48
C GLY A 50 0.95 -0.76 13.64
N THR A 51 0.32 -1.66 14.39
CA THR A 51 0.89 -2.96 14.77
C THR A 51 0.15 -4.08 14.05
N PHE A 52 0.87 -4.86 13.25
CA PHE A 52 0.36 -6.12 12.72
C PHE A 52 0.50 -7.23 13.75
N ASP A 53 -0.44 -8.16 13.74
CA ASP A 53 -0.31 -9.43 14.45
C ASP A 53 0.82 -10.28 13.80
N PRO A 54 1.63 -11.02 14.57
CA PRO A 54 2.70 -11.85 14.02
C PRO A 54 2.21 -12.87 12.98
N ASP A 55 1.04 -13.48 13.17
CA ASP A 55 0.46 -14.39 12.16
C ASP A 55 0.10 -13.64 10.88
N ALA A 56 -0.42 -12.42 11.02
CA ALA A 56 -0.71 -11.56 9.87
C ALA A 56 0.56 -11.14 9.13
N LEU A 57 1.68 -10.89 9.81
CA LEU A 57 2.96 -10.61 9.16
C LEU A 57 3.45 -11.81 8.35
N GLN A 58 3.40 -13.02 8.91
CA GLN A 58 3.81 -14.23 8.19
C GLN A 58 2.96 -14.48 6.95
N MET A 59 1.64 -14.26 7.05
CA MET A 59 0.75 -14.32 5.90
C MET A 59 1.05 -13.23 4.88
N LEU A 60 1.37 -12.01 5.33
CA LEU A 60 1.74 -10.90 4.46
C LEU A 60 3.03 -11.19 3.68
N ASP A 61 4.06 -11.78 4.29
CA ASP A 61 5.29 -12.19 3.60
C ASP A 61 5.00 -13.14 2.42
N THR A 62 4.03 -14.04 2.59
CA THR A 62 3.62 -14.97 1.52
C THR A 62 2.73 -14.29 0.48
N ALA A 63 1.85 -13.38 0.91
CA ALA A 63 0.90 -12.69 0.06
C ALA A 63 1.55 -11.57 -0.78
N PHE A 64 2.58 -10.93 -0.24
CA PHE A 64 3.25 -9.78 -0.84
C PHE A 64 3.71 -10.01 -2.28
N PRO A 65 4.49 -11.06 -2.62
CA PRO A 65 4.92 -11.27 -4.01
C PRO A 65 3.73 -11.42 -4.96
N VAL A 66 2.65 -12.10 -4.54
CA VAL A 66 1.45 -12.27 -5.35
C VAL A 66 0.73 -10.93 -5.58
N LEU A 67 0.66 -10.08 -4.55
CA LEU A 67 0.11 -8.73 -4.68
C LEU A 67 0.94 -7.90 -5.68
N ILE A 68 2.27 -7.97 -5.63
CA ILE A 68 3.15 -7.28 -6.59
C ILE A 68 2.92 -7.78 -8.01
N GLU A 69 2.86 -9.09 -8.23
CA GLU A 69 2.58 -9.67 -9.56
C GLU A 69 1.22 -9.22 -10.11
N GLN A 70 0.19 -9.12 -9.25
CA GLN A 70 -1.10 -8.58 -9.66
C GLN A 70 -0.97 -7.11 -10.09
N LEU A 71 -0.23 -6.28 -9.35
CA LEU A 71 0.01 -4.88 -9.73
C LEU A 71 0.79 -4.76 -11.05
N GLU A 72 1.79 -5.60 -11.27
CA GLU A 72 2.51 -5.68 -12.54
C GLU A 72 1.58 -6.07 -13.70
N SER A 73 0.64 -6.99 -13.46
CA SER A 73 -0.40 -7.33 -14.43
C SER A 73 -1.30 -6.12 -14.75
N ARG A 74 -1.67 -5.32 -13.74
CA ARG A 74 -2.42 -4.06 -13.93
C ARG A 74 -1.64 -3.01 -14.70
N LEU A 75 -0.31 -2.97 -14.57
CA LEU A 75 0.55 -2.13 -15.42
C LEU A 75 0.53 -2.63 -16.87
N ARG A 76 0.54 -3.95 -17.10
CA ARG A 76 0.50 -4.53 -18.46
C ARG A 76 -0.84 -4.31 -19.16
N SER A 77 -1.95 -4.38 -18.41
CA SER A 77 -3.28 -4.10 -18.94
C SER A 77 -3.55 -2.61 -19.19
N GLY A 78 -2.66 -1.72 -18.69
CA GLY A 78 -2.86 -0.27 -18.71
C GLY A 78 -3.88 0.21 -17.68
N GLU A 79 -4.32 -0.66 -16.77
CA GLU A 79 -5.21 -0.27 -15.69
C GLU A 79 -4.50 0.62 -14.67
N LEU A 80 -3.24 0.32 -14.40
CA LEU A 80 -2.33 1.19 -13.68
C LEU A 80 -1.46 1.90 -14.73
N ASP A 81 -1.51 3.22 -14.78
CA ASP A 81 -0.82 4.01 -15.80
C ASP A 81 0.12 5.01 -15.13
N GLN A 82 1.39 5.01 -15.54
CA GLN A 82 2.43 5.88 -14.97
C GLN A 82 2.13 7.40 -15.11
N ARG A 83 1.23 7.77 -16.03
CA ARG A 83 0.86 9.14 -16.39
C ARG A 83 -0.48 9.56 -15.79
N ARG A 84 -1.30 8.62 -15.30
CA ARG A 84 -2.64 8.89 -14.81
C ARG A 84 -2.73 8.50 -13.34
N GLN A 85 -3.13 9.46 -12.52
CA GLN A 85 -3.50 9.17 -11.14
C GLN A 85 -4.79 8.36 -11.13
N ARG A 86 -4.67 7.06 -10.86
CA ARG A 86 -5.80 6.14 -10.77
C ARG A 86 -5.46 5.06 -9.77
N CYS A 87 -6.15 5.09 -8.64
CA CYS A 87 -6.04 4.06 -7.63
C CYS A 87 -6.61 2.74 -8.18
N VAL A 88 -5.82 1.68 -8.05
CA VAL A 88 -6.21 0.30 -8.33
C VAL A 88 -6.16 -0.47 -7.01
N THR A 89 -7.17 -1.29 -6.77
CA THR A 89 -7.26 -2.13 -5.58
C THR A 89 -7.15 -3.59 -6.00
N VAL A 90 -6.25 -4.33 -5.36
CA VAL A 90 -6.10 -5.78 -5.52
C VAL A 90 -6.22 -6.46 -4.16
N GLN A 91 -6.66 -7.72 -4.15
CA GLN A 91 -6.86 -8.46 -2.91
C GLN A 91 -6.28 -9.86 -3.03
N HIS A 92 -5.61 -10.31 -1.97
CA HIS A 92 -5.06 -11.66 -1.89
C HIS A 92 -4.83 -12.07 -0.43
N ALA A 93 -5.11 -13.35 -0.11
CA ALA A 93 -4.85 -13.95 1.19
C ALA A 93 -5.36 -13.13 2.40
N GLY A 94 -6.55 -12.51 2.27
CA GLY A 94 -7.13 -11.69 3.34
C GLY A 94 -6.53 -10.29 3.47
N PHE A 95 -5.69 -9.85 2.53
CA PHE A 95 -5.17 -8.49 2.45
C PHE A 95 -5.77 -7.74 1.27
N THR A 96 -5.97 -6.44 1.47
CA THR A 96 -6.24 -5.46 0.41
C THR A 96 -4.99 -4.64 0.18
N CYS A 97 -4.62 -4.47 -1.08
CA CYS A 97 -3.55 -3.60 -1.54
C CYS A 97 -4.12 -2.54 -2.47
N ASP A 98 -4.09 -1.29 -2.02
CA ASP A 98 -4.31 -0.14 -2.87
C ASP A 98 -3.00 0.31 -3.50
N ALA A 99 -3.02 0.66 -4.78
CA ALA A 99 -1.87 1.12 -5.54
C ALA A 99 -2.22 2.30 -6.45
N ASP A 100 -1.36 3.31 -6.52
CA ASP A 100 -1.50 4.45 -7.43
C ASP A 100 -0.11 4.92 -7.88
N THR A 101 0.02 5.36 -9.12
CA THR A 101 1.29 5.90 -9.66
C THR A 101 1.47 7.38 -9.29
N LEU A 102 0.39 8.06 -8.90
CA LEU A 102 0.32 9.51 -8.67
C LEU A 102 0.89 10.34 -9.82
N GLY A 103 0.90 9.81 -11.05
CA GLY A 103 1.51 10.47 -12.20
C GLY A 103 3.02 10.69 -12.08
N SER A 104 3.72 9.85 -11.30
CA SER A 104 5.15 10.04 -10.98
C SER A 104 6.13 9.56 -12.05
N PHE A 105 5.67 8.96 -13.15
CA PHE A 105 6.49 8.44 -14.26
C PHE A 105 7.53 7.37 -13.90
N GLY A 106 7.52 6.83 -12.67
CA GLY A 106 8.52 5.84 -12.27
C GLY A 106 8.33 5.23 -10.90
N HIS A 107 7.27 5.59 -10.17
CA HIS A 107 6.96 5.03 -8.87
C HIS A 107 5.50 4.59 -8.78
N VAL A 108 5.28 3.54 -8.00
CA VAL A 108 3.95 3.11 -7.58
C VAL A 108 3.91 3.14 -6.07
N TYR A 109 2.94 3.88 -5.55
CA TYR A 109 2.68 4.04 -4.13
C TYR A 109 1.65 3.00 -3.74
N ILE A 110 1.96 2.18 -2.74
CA ILE A 110 1.06 1.13 -2.27
C ILE A 110 0.70 1.30 -0.80
N ALA A 111 -0.47 0.80 -0.43
CA ALA A 111 -0.90 0.59 0.93
C ALA A 111 -1.55 -0.79 1.05
N ILE A 112 -0.95 -1.67 1.85
CA ILE A 112 -1.46 -3.02 2.13
C ILE A 112 -2.00 -3.06 3.55
N TYR A 113 -3.20 -3.57 3.73
CA TYR A 113 -3.86 -3.70 5.03
C TYR A 113 -4.72 -4.96 5.06
N PRO A 114 -4.93 -5.58 6.23
CA PRO A 114 -5.81 -6.72 6.33
C PRO A 114 -7.23 -6.30 5.96
N ASN A 115 -7.95 -7.17 5.27
CA ASN A 115 -9.38 -7.01 5.04
C ASN A 115 -10.05 -6.88 6.41
N GLN A 116 -10.92 -5.89 6.56
CA GLN A 116 -11.77 -5.80 7.74
C GLN A 116 -12.61 -7.08 7.75
N VAL A 117 -12.27 -8.04 8.61
CA VAL A 117 -13.14 -9.18 8.86
C VAL A 117 -14.31 -8.60 9.64
N SER A 118 -15.39 -8.28 8.93
CA SER A 118 -16.69 -8.12 9.58
C SER A 118 -17.03 -9.47 10.17
N ALA A 119 -16.78 -9.64 11.47
CA ALA A 119 -17.29 -10.77 12.24
C ALA A 119 -18.82 -10.71 12.28
#